data_AF-A0A1V4VUB8-F1
#
_entry.id   AF-A0A1V4VUB8-F1
#
_cell.length_a   1.000
_cell.length_b   1.000
_cell.length_c   1.000
_cell.angle_alpha   90.00
_cell.angle_beta   90.00
_cell.angle_gamma   90.00
#
_symmetry.space_group_name_H-M   'P 1'
#
loop_
_entity.id
_entity.type
_entity.pdbx_description
1 polymer ?
#
loop_
_entity_poly.entity_id
_entity_poly.type
_entity_poly.pdbx_seq_one_letter_code
_entity_poly.pdbx_strand_id
1 'polypeptide(L)'
;MMSDHIHLLLSIPPKYSVSQVMGYLKGKSAMMIFDRHSNLKYKFGNRHFWAEGYYVSIVGLNEKTIAKYIREQDKYDQIMDRISTKELENPFKGPAK
;
A
#
# COMPACT_ATOMS: atom_id res chain seq x y z
N MET A 1 3.64 -3.12 -14.24
CA MET A 1 4.57 -2.99 -13.10
C MET A 1 3.83 -3.33 -11.83
N MET A 2 4.30 -4.32 -11.06
CA MET A 2 3.69 -4.70 -9.79
C MET A 2 3.47 -3.45 -8.92
N SER A 3 2.24 -3.27 -8.45
CA SER A 3 1.90 -2.22 -7.48
C SER A 3 2.74 -2.39 -6.21
N ASP A 4 3.75 -1.53 -6.03
CA ASP A 4 4.75 -1.57 -4.96
C ASP A 4 4.49 -0.51 -3.86
N HIS A 5 3.41 0.26 -4.01
CA HIS A 5 3.02 1.34 -3.11
C HIS A 5 1.48 1.37 -2.93
N ILE A 6 1.02 2.09 -1.90
CA ILE A 6 -0.40 2.27 -1.61
C ILE A 6 -0.76 3.76 -1.57
N HIS A 7 -1.95 4.09 -2.06
CA HIS A 7 -2.53 5.43 -1.95
C HIS A 7 -3.65 5.43 -0.91
N LEU A 8 -3.61 6.37 0.03
CA LEU A 8 -4.60 6.50 1.10
C LEU A 8 -5.14 7.93 1.13
N LEU A 9 -6.46 8.08 1.19
CA LEU A 9 -7.12 9.34 1.51
C LEU A 9 -7.62 9.27 2.96
N LEU A 10 -7.05 10.09 3.84
CA LEU A 10 -7.29 10.03 5.28
C LEU A 10 -7.73 11.40 5.82
N SER A 11 -8.69 11.39 6.75
CA SER A 11 -8.99 12.53 7.61
C SER A 11 -8.28 12.36 8.94
N ILE A 12 -7.35 13.27 9.27
CA ILE A 12 -6.53 13.21 10.48
C ILE A 12 -6.93 14.37 11.40
N PRO A 13 -7.37 14.10 12.65
CA PRO A 13 -7.61 15.15 13.63
C PRO A 13 -6.33 15.96 13.90
N PRO A 14 -6.39 17.29 14.02
CA PRO A 14 -5.20 18.16 14.10
C PRO A 14 -4.36 17.95 15.38
N LYS A 15 -4.92 17.25 16.39
CA LYS A 15 -4.19 16.84 17.60
C LYS A 15 -3.13 15.75 17.33
N TYR A 16 -3.19 15.07 16.19
CA TYR A 16 -2.22 14.06 15.79
C TYR A 16 -1.35 14.59 14.67
N SER A 17 -0.04 14.37 14.75
CA SER A 17 0.85 14.65 13.62
C SER A 17 0.67 13.60 12.53
N VAL A 18 0.87 14.00 11.28
CA VAL A 18 0.88 13.08 10.13
C VAL A 18 1.90 11.96 10.33
N SER A 19 3.10 12.30 10.84
CA SER A 19 4.16 11.33 11.08
C SER A 19 3.77 10.25 12.10
N GLN A 20 3.05 10.63 13.15
CA GLN A 20 2.54 9.68 14.15
C GLN A 20 1.54 8.70 13.53
N VAL A 21 0.60 9.22 12.73
CA VAL A 21 -0.40 8.38 12.04
C VAL A 21 0.29 7.44 11.05
N MET A 22 1.22 7.93 10.24
CA MET A 22 1.95 7.13 9.26
C MET A 22 2.83 6.07 9.92
N GLY A 23 3.50 6.41 11.03
CA GLY A 23 4.28 5.44 11.82
C GLY A 23 3.40 4.31 12.35
N TYR A 24 2.22 4.65 12.88
CA TYR A 24 1.25 3.65 13.36
C TYR A 24 0.75 2.75 12.22
N LEU A 25 0.31 3.34 11.11
CA LEU A 25 -0.22 2.59 9.97
C LEU A 25 0.83 1.65 9.36
N LYS A 26 2.03 2.16 9.07
CA LYS A 26 3.13 1.36 8.50
C LYS A 26 3.58 0.26 9.45
N GLY A 27 3.70 0.55 10.75
CA GLY A 27 4.13 -0.42 11.75
C GLY A 27 3.11 -1.55 11.98
N LYS A 28 1.82 -1.20 12.19
CA LYS A 28 0.78 -2.20 12.42
C LYS A 28 0.49 -3.05 11.20
N SER A 29 0.44 -2.45 10.01
CA SER A 29 0.24 -3.21 8.76
C SER A 29 1.39 -4.18 8.50
N ALA A 30 2.65 -3.76 8.65
CA ALA A 30 3.80 -4.65 8.48
C ALA A 30 3.72 -5.84 9.44
N MET A 31 3.38 -5.61 10.72
CA MET A 31 3.19 -6.67 11.71
C MET A 31 2.10 -7.66 11.29
N MET A 32 0.92 -7.16 10.88
CA MET A 32 -0.19 -8.00 10.43
C MET A 32 0.14 -8.81 9.18
N ILE A 33 0.88 -8.23 8.23
CA ILE A 33 1.29 -8.90 6.99
C ILE A 33 2.27 -10.03 7.29
N PHE A 34 3.29 -9.79 8.12
CA PHE A 34 4.22 -10.83 8.52
C PHE A 34 3.58 -11.94 9.36
N ASP A 35 2.52 -11.62 10.11
CA ASP A 35 1.76 -12.62 10.85
C ASP A 35 0.93 -13.51 9.92
N ARG A 36 0.17 -12.92 8.98
CA ARG A 36 -0.67 -13.65 8.03
C ARG A 36 0.11 -14.38 6.94
N HIS A 37 1.24 -13.81 6.51
CA HIS A 37 2.07 -14.32 5.42
C HIS A 37 3.48 -14.59 5.95
N SER A 38 3.60 -15.61 6.80
CA SER A 38 4.87 -16.02 7.43
C SER A 38 6.01 -16.23 6.44
N ASN A 39 5.70 -16.69 5.21
CA ASN A 39 6.66 -16.89 4.12
C ASN A 39 7.36 -15.59 3.68
N LEU A 40 6.72 -14.42 3.85
CA LEU A 40 7.32 -13.13 3.51
C LEU A 40 8.44 -12.73 4.48
N LYS A 41 8.47 -13.30 5.71
CA LYS A 41 9.58 -13.05 6.66
C LYS A 41 10.93 -13.47 6.07
N TYR A 42 10.97 -14.48 5.21
CA TYR A 42 12.19 -14.96 4.56
C TYR A 42 12.60 -14.09 3.36
N LYS A 43 11.62 -13.53 2.61
CA LYS A 43 11.90 -12.59 1.51
C LYS A 43 12.37 -11.22 2.00
N PHE A 44 11.83 -10.74 3.12
CA PHE A 44 12.19 -9.46 3.73
C PHE A 44 13.03 -9.71 4.99
N GLY A 45 14.20 -10.33 4.86
CA GLY A 45 15.03 -10.85 5.96
C GLY A 45 15.30 -9.92 7.16
N ASN A 46 15.16 -8.60 6.99
CA ASN A 46 15.24 -7.60 8.07
C ASN A 46 13.87 -7.12 8.61
N ARG A 47 12.77 -7.78 8.25
CA ARG A 47 11.37 -7.41 8.59
C ARG A 47 10.97 -5.97 8.20
N HIS A 48 11.62 -5.38 7.22
CA HIS A 48 11.19 -4.11 6.62
C HIS A 48 10.23 -4.39 5.48
N PHE A 49 8.93 -4.15 5.72
CA PHE A 49 7.90 -4.28 4.70
C PHE A 49 7.72 -2.99 3.88
N TRP A 50 7.77 -1.83 4.55
CA TRP A 50 7.64 -0.53 3.92
C TRP A 50 9.00 0.17 3.79
N ALA A 51 9.16 1.00 2.75
CA ALA A 51 10.24 1.97 2.68
C ALA A 51 10.20 2.93 3.89
N GLU A 52 11.32 3.53 4.27
CA GLU A 52 11.39 4.44 5.42
C GLU A 52 10.53 5.70 5.21
N GLY A 53 10.58 6.27 4.00
CA GLY A 53 9.83 7.46 3.62
C GLY A 53 8.33 7.25 3.41
N TYR A 54 7.61 8.36 3.28
CA TYR A 54 6.22 8.43 2.81
C TYR A 54 5.99 9.78 2.15
N TYR A 55 5.04 9.84 1.22
CA TYR A 55 4.57 11.09 0.61
C TYR A 55 3.23 11.49 1.23
N VAL A 56 3.04 12.80 1.47
CA VAL A 56 1.77 13.35 1.94
C VAL A 56 1.49 14.66 1.22
N SER A 57 0.23 14.87 0.85
CA SER A 57 -0.27 16.12 0.32
C SER A 57 -1.58 16.49 1.03
N ILE A 58 -1.73 17.76 1.38
CA ILE A 58 -2.95 18.26 2.02
C ILE A 58 -4.00 18.47 0.94
N VAL A 59 -5.15 17.82 1.11
CA VAL A 59 -6.27 17.93 0.19
C VAL A 59 -7.25 18.97 0.72
N GLY A 60 -7.46 20.03 -0.06
CA GLY A 60 -8.48 21.04 0.19
C GLY A 60 -9.75 20.78 -0.63
N LEU A 61 -10.19 21.79 -1.38
CA LEU A 61 -11.44 21.79 -2.16
C LEU A 61 -11.54 20.69 -3.24
N ASN A 62 -10.44 20.03 -3.60
CA ASN A 62 -10.36 19.03 -4.67
C ASN A 62 -10.53 17.58 -4.20
N GLU A 63 -11.06 17.35 -3.00
CA GLU A 63 -11.21 16.02 -2.39
C GLU A 63 -11.90 15.02 -3.31
N LYS A 64 -13.00 15.41 -3.95
CA LYS A 64 -13.76 14.53 -4.85
C LYS A 64 -12.93 14.07 -6.06
N THR A 65 -12.11 14.97 -6.61
CA THR A 65 -11.23 14.67 -7.75
C THR A 65 -10.13 13.71 -7.34
N ILE A 66 -9.51 13.92 -6.18
CA ILE A 66 -8.44 13.06 -5.66
C ILE A 66 -8.99 11.68 -5.27
N ALA A 67 -10.17 11.62 -4.65
CA ALA A 67 -10.86 10.37 -4.34
C ALA A 67 -11.25 9.58 -5.61
N LYS A 68 -11.60 10.28 -6.69
CA LYS A 68 -11.81 9.64 -8.00
C LYS A 68 -10.49 9.09 -8.55
N TYR A 69 -9.44 9.90 -8.56
CA TYR A 69 -8.11 9.49 -9.02
C TYR A 69 -7.60 8.23 -8.30
N ILE A 70 -7.63 8.21 -6.96
CA ILE A 70 -7.16 7.04 -6.18
C ILE A 70 -7.93 5.77 -6.54
N ARG A 71 -9.26 5.86 -6.70
CA ARG A 71 -10.11 4.70 -7.08
C ARG A 71 -9.85 4.21 -8.51
N GLU A 72 -9.44 5.11 -9.39
CA GLU A 72 -9.18 4.79 -10.80
C GLU A 72 -7.73 4.36 -11.02
N GLN A 73 -6.79 4.79 -10.17
CA GLN A 73 -5.38 4.43 -10.23
C GLN A 73 -5.19 2.91 -10.17
N ASP A 74 -5.88 2.24 -9.24
CA ASP A 74 -5.87 0.78 -9.14
C ASP A 74 -6.31 0.10 -10.46
N LYS A 75 -7.24 0.70 -11.21
CA LYS A 75 -7.72 0.15 -12.49
C LYS A 75 -6.71 0.36 -13.60
N TYR A 76 -6.09 1.53 -13.68
CA TYR A 76 -5.07 1.80 -14.68
C TYR A 76 -3.83 0.92 -14.46
N ASP A 77 -3.39 0.77 -13.21
CA ASP A 77 -2.27 -0.12 -12.86
C ASP A 77 -2.61 -1.59 -13.16
N GLN A 78 -3.83 -2.05 -12.85
CA GLN A 78 -4.29 -3.40 -13.21
C GLN A 78 -4.35 -3.65 -14.73
N ILE A 79 -4.75 -2.65 -15.53
CA ILE A 79 -4.80 -2.75 -16.99
C ILE A 79 -3.37 -2.82 -17.56
N MET A 80 -2.46 -1.96 -17.07
CA MET A 80 -1.06 -1.97 -17.47
C MET A 80 -0.35 -3.24 -17.02
N ASP A 81 -0.68 -3.79 -15.85
CA ASP A 81 -0.15 -5.06 -15.37
C ASP A 81 -0.61 -6.22 -16.25
N ARG A 82 -1.90 -6.33 -16.60
CA ARG A 82 -2.39 -7.38 -17.51
C ARG A 82 -1.71 -7.39 -18.88
N ILE A 83 -1.23 -6.24 -19.35
CA ILE A 83 -0.48 -6.12 -20.61
C ILE A 83 0.98 -6.59 -20.43
N SER A 84 1.54 -6.47 -19.23
CA SER A 84 2.94 -6.80 -18.92
C SER A 84 3.15 -8.20 -18.32
N THR A 85 2.14 -8.81 -17.69
CA THR A 85 2.27 -10.04 -16.88
C THR A 85 1.94 -11.32 -17.64
N LYS A 86 2.71 -11.69 -18.67
CA LYS A 86 2.73 -13.10 -19.07
C LYS A 86 3.57 -13.98 -18.13
N GLU A 87 4.42 -13.43 -17.25
CA GLU A 87 5.45 -14.25 -16.56
C GLU A 87 5.76 -13.98 -15.06
N LEU A 88 4.89 -13.39 -14.23
CA LEU A 88 5.19 -13.30 -12.79
C LEU A 88 4.06 -13.86 -11.91
N GLU A 89 4.36 -14.97 -11.23
CA GLU A 89 3.48 -15.59 -10.24
C GLU A 89 3.23 -14.66 -9.04
N ASN A 90 1.95 -14.55 -8.66
CA ASN A 90 1.49 -13.71 -7.55
C ASN A 90 1.96 -14.29 -6.20
N PRO A 91 2.81 -13.57 -5.43
CA PRO A 91 3.36 -14.07 -4.16
C PRO A 91 2.35 -14.11 -3.00
N PHE A 92 1.13 -13.58 -3.20
CA PHE A 92 0.03 -13.58 -2.22
C PHE A 92 -1.02 -14.66 -2.50
N LYS A 93 -0.81 -15.53 -3.49
CA LYS A 93 -1.71 -16.64 -3.78
C LYS A 93 -1.54 -17.70 -2.68
N GLY A 94 -2.48 -17.74 -1.74
CA GLY A 94 -2.57 -18.79 -0.73
C GLY A 94 -2.90 -20.16 -1.37
N PRO A 95 -2.81 -21.26 -0.61
CA PRO A 95 -3.24 -22.57 -1.10
C PRO A 95 -4.72 -22.48 -1.49
N ALA A 96 -5.03 -22.94 -2.71
CA ALA A 96 -6.42 -23.06 -3.15
C ALA A 96 -7.16 -23.99 -2.16
N LYS A 97 -8.32 -23.53 -1.69
CA LYS A 97 -9.26 -24.38 -0.95
C LYS A 97 -9.80 -25.47 -1.86
#